data_AF-A0A4Q5SNU2-F1
#
_entry.id   AF-A0A4Q5SNU2-F1
#
_cell.length_a   1.000
_cell.length_b   1.000
_cell.length_c   1.000
_cell.angle_alpha   90.00
_cell.angle_beta   90.00
_cell.angle_gamma   90.00
#
_symmetry.space_group_name_H-M   'P 1'
#
loop_
_entity.id
_entity.type
_entity.pdbx_description
1 polymer ?
#
loop_
_entity_poly.entity_id
_entity_poly.type
_entity_poly.pdbx_seq_one_letter_code
_entity_poly.pdbx_strand_id
1 'polypeptide(L)'
;MHASLLTVILLGIVEGLTEFIPVSSTGHLILAGELLGFRSDASATFDIVIQLGAILAVVVLYGKRFTAVAAGLTRRDPQAVAFARNVFLGFLPALVIGAGRKPRKT
;
A
#
# COMPACT_ATOMS: atom_id res chain seq x y z
N MET A 1 5.55 -0.57 -26.29
CA MET A 1 4.28 0.19 -26.29
C MET A 1 4.40 1.27 -25.23
N HIS A 2 4.21 2.55 -25.57
CA HIS A 2 4.16 3.61 -24.56
C HIS A 2 2.81 3.55 -23.86
N ALA A 3 2.81 3.53 -22.53
CA ALA A 3 1.58 3.68 -21.77
C ALA A 3 0.94 5.02 -22.13
N SER A 4 -0.32 5.00 -22.56
CA SER A 4 -1.04 6.25 -22.74
C SER A 4 -1.29 6.89 -21.37
N LEU A 5 -1.30 8.22 -21.31
CA LEU A 5 -1.61 8.94 -20.07
C LEU A 5 -2.97 8.48 -19.48
N LEU A 6 -3.93 8.20 -20.36
CA LEU A 6 -5.24 7.67 -19.98
C LEU A 6 -5.11 6.31 -19.28
N THR A 7 -4.32 5.39 -19.82
CA THR A 7 -4.06 4.07 -19.19
C THR A 7 -3.49 4.23 -17.79
N VAL A 8 -2.48 5.10 -17.62
CA VAL A 8 -1.84 5.36 -16.32
C VAL A 8 -2.82 5.93 -15.30
N ILE A 9 -3.65 6.89 -15.72
CA ILE A 9 -4.69 7.48 -14.85
C ILE A 9 -5.72 6.41 -14.44
N LEU A 10 -6.20 5.61 -15.39
CA LEU A 10 -7.19 4.57 -15.10
C LEU A 10 -6.66 3.53 -14.12
N LEU A 11 -5.43 3.04 -14.31
CA LEU A 11 -4.81 2.10 -13.38
C LEU A 11 -4.59 2.72 -11.99
N GLY A 12 -4.18 3.98 -11.92
CA GLY A 12 -4.06 4.69 -10.65
C GLY A 12 -5.39 4.86 -9.91
N ILE A 13 -6.49 5.11 -10.63
CA ILE A 13 -7.85 5.15 -10.07
C ILE A 13 -8.25 3.76 -9.55
N VAL A 14 -8.01 2.71 -10.34
CA VAL A 14 -8.33 1.32 -9.93
C VAL A 14 -7.60 0.97 -8.64
N GLU A 15 -6.29 1.23 -8.57
CA GLU A 15 -5.50 1.00 -7.35
C GLU A 15 -6.05 1.79 -6.17
N GLY A 16 -6.22 3.11 -6.32
CA GLY A 16 -6.69 3.98 -5.23
C GLY A 16 -8.08 3.63 -4.71
N LEU A 17 -8.96 3.08 -5.57
CA LEU A 17 -10.30 2.63 -5.16
C LEU A 17 -10.30 1.23 -4.54
N THR A 18 -9.45 0.32 -5.03
CA THR A 18 -9.49 -1.10 -4.65
C THR A 18 -8.55 -1.47 -3.52
N GLU A 19 -7.51 -0.68 -3.23
CA GLU A 19 -6.53 -1.00 -2.18
C GLU A 19 -7.14 -0.97 -0.77
N PHE A 20 -8.16 -0.13 -0.53
CA PHE A 20 -8.76 0.03 0.80
C PHE A 20 -10.02 -0.80 1.02
N ILE A 21 -10.50 -1.49 -0.01
CA ILE A 21 -11.66 -2.38 0.07
C ILE A 21 -11.22 -3.84 -0.15
N PRO A 22 -11.87 -4.82 0.48
CA PRO A 22 -11.42 -6.21 0.45
C PRO A 22 -11.77 -6.90 -0.89
N VAL A 23 -11.21 -6.42 -2.01
CA VAL A 23 -11.51 -6.90 -3.38
C VAL A 23 -10.27 -7.34 -4.18
N SER A 24 -9.07 -7.31 -3.59
CA SER A 24 -7.78 -7.61 -4.25
C SER A 24 -7.42 -6.62 -5.36
N SER A 25 -6.67 -5.57 -5.02
CA SER A 25 -6.15 -4.55 -5.94
C SER A 25 -5.23 -5.15 -7.02
N THR A 26 -4.32 -6.04 -6.64
CA THR A 26 -3.39 -6.72 -7.58
C THR A 26 -4.11 -7.45 -8.70
N GLY A 27 -5.21 -8.15 -8.40
CA GLY A 27 -6.00 -8.86 -9.42
C GLY A 27 -6.65 -7.90 -10.41
N HIS A 28 -7.18 -6.77 -9.91
CA HIS A 28 -7.79 -5.74 -10.74
C HIS A 28 -6.77 -5.04 -11.64
N LEU A 29 -5.56 -4.75 -11.14
CA LEU A 29 -4.49 -4.16 -11.94
C LEU A 29 -4.00 -5.09 -13.05
N ILE A 30 -3.84 -6.39 -12.76
CA ILE A 30 -3.44 -7.38 -13.79
C ILE A 30 -4.50 -7.43 -14.90
N LEU A 31 -5.78 -7.55 -14.54
CA LEU A 31 -6.87 -7.63 -15.51
C LEU A 31 -7.02 -6.33 -16.30
N ALA A 32 -7.03 -5.18 -15.63
CA ALA A 32 -7.13 -3.88 -16.28
C ALA A 32 -5.92 -3.61 -17.19
N GLY A 33 -4.71 -3.98 -16.75
CA GLY A 33 -3.48 -3.89 -17.53
C GLY A 33 -3.54 -4.75 -18.79
N GLU A 34 -4.08 -5.97 -18.71
CA GLU A 34 -4.27 -6.85 -19.86
C GLU A 34 -5.28 -6.28 -20.86
N LEU A 35 -6.42 -5.76 -20.38
CA LEU A 35 -7.44 -5.13 -21.23
C LEU A 35 -6.95 -3.85 -21.92
N LEU A 36 -6.05 -3.09 -21.27
CA LEU A 36 -5.52 -1.83 -21.78
C LEU A 36 -4.20 -2.00 -22.56
N GLY A 37 -3.71 -3.23 -22.76
CA GLY A 37 -2.48 -3.53 -23.49
C GLY A 37 -1.19 -3.10 -22.76
N PHE A 38 -1.25 -2.90 -21.44
CA PHE A 38 -0.12 -2.48 -20.62
C PHE A 38 0.60 -3.71 -20.03
N ARG A 39 1.27 -4.48 -20.90
CA ARG A 39 2.07 -5.66 -20.51
C ARG A 39 3.55 -5.42 -20.79
N SER A 40 4.35 -5.22 -19.74
CA SER A 40 5.81 -5.15 -19.83
C SER A 40 6.43 -5.28 -18.43
N ASP A 41 7.74 -5.53 -18.32
CA ASP A 41 8.43 -5.52 -17.01
C ASP A 41 8.28 -4.17 -16.28
N ALA A 42 7.99 -3.10 -17.01
CA ALA A 42 7.67 -1.79 -16.44
C ALA A 42 6.31 -1.76 -15.71
N SER A 43 5.37 -2.67 -15.99
CA SER A 43 4.07 -2.71 -15.31
C SER A 43 4.20 -3.14 -13.86
N ALA A 44 5.07 -4.11 -13.55
CA ALA A 44 5.32 -4.52 -12.17
C ALA A 44 5.90 -3.38 -11.32
N THR A 45 6.87 -2.63 -11.87
CA THR A 45 7.40 -1.44 -11.20
C THR A 45 6.34 -0.36 -11.05
N PHE A 46 5.50 -0.17 -12.06
CA PHE A 46 4.41 0.79 -12.03
C PHE A 46 3.39 0.47 -10.94
N ASP A 47 2.96 -0.79 -10.83
CA ASP A 47 2.02 -1.25 -9.81
C ASP A 47 2.52 -0.95 -8.39
N ILE A 48 3.82 -1.20 -8.13
CA ILE A 48 4.47 -0.84 -6.86
C ILE A 48 4.42 0.67 -6.62
N VAL A 49 4.69 1.48 -7.65
CA VAL A 49 4.72 2.95 -7.54
C VAL A 49 3.32 3.52 -7.24
N ILE A 50 2.27 3.04 -7.90
CA ILE A 50 0.91 3.54 -7.64
C ILE A 50 0.38 3.08 -6.27
N GLN A 51 0.77 1.90 -5.80
CA GLN A 51 0.47 1.44 -4.43
C GLN A 51 1.12 2.34 -3.37
N LEU A 52 2.33 2.85 -3.61
CA LEU A 52 2.94 3.87 -2.73
C LEU A 52 2.08 5.14 -2.67
N GLY A 53 1.40 5.51 -3.76
CA GLY A 53 0.42 6.58 -3.79
C GLY A 53 -0.78 6.32 -2.88
N ALA A 54 -1.30 5.09 -2.88
CA ALA A 54 -2.37 4.67 -1.97
C ALA A 54 -1.90 4.73 -0.49
N ILE A 55 -0.70 4.22 -0.19
CA ILE A 55 -0.11 4.33 1.16
C ILE A 55 0.03 5.80 1.58
N LEU A 56 0.50 6.67 0.68
CA LEU A 56 0.62 8.11 0.95
C LEU A 56 -0.73 8.75 1.26
N ALA A 57 -1.81 8.34 0.58
CA ALA A 57 -3.15 8.84 0.87
C ALA A 57 -3.56 8.54 2.34
N VAL A 58 -3.24 7.35 2.86
CA VAL A 58 -3.46 6.99 4.28
C VAL A 58 -2.59 7.84 5.21
N VAL A 59 -1.31 8.04 4.86
CA VAL A 59 -0.39 8.88 5.65
C VAL A 59 -0.90 10.31 5.76
N VAL A 60 -1.39 10.90 4.67
CA VAL A 60 -1.95 12.24 4.64
C VAL A 60 -3.27 12.28 5.42
N LEU A 61 -4.19 11.35 5.17
CA LEU A 61 -5.50 11.27 5.82
C LEU A 61 -5.38 11.16 7.35
N TYR A 62 -4.45 10.34 7.83
CA TYR A 62 -4.22 10.12 9.26
C TYR A 62 -3.02 10.91 9.81
N GLY A 63 -2.50 11.89 9.07
CA GLY A 63 -1.28 12.63 9.43
C GLY A 63 -1.34 13.25 10.83
N LYS A 64 -2.47 13.88 11.20
CA LYS A 64 -2.69 14.43 12.55
C LYS A 64 -2.67 13.37 13.65
N ARG A 65 -3.16 12.16 13.35
CA ARG A 65 -3.15 11.03 14.29
C ARG A 65 -1.73 10.51 14.47
N PHE A 66 -0.96 10.40 13.38
CA PHE A 66 0.44 9.99 13.45
C PHE A 66 1.28 10.98 14.24
N THR A 67 1.12 12.29 14.02
CA THR A 67 1.85 13.31 14.80
C THR A 67 1.43 13.33 16.27
N ALA A 68 0.14 13.15 16.57
CA ALA A 68 -0.35 13.03 17.94
C ALA A 68 0.24 11.82 18.67
N VAL A 69 0.26 10.64 18.02
CA VAL A 69 0.87 9.43 18.57
C VAL A 69 2.36 9.62 18.76
N ALA A 70 3.08 10.20 17.79
CA ALA A 70 4.51 10.45 17.90
C ALA A 70 4.85 11.36 19.09
N ALA A 71 4.11 12.48 19.25
CA ALA A 71 4.28 13.36 20.40
C ALA A 71 3.91 12.68 21.73
N GLY A 72 2.85 11.87 21.73
CA GLY A 72 2.40 11.09 22.89
C GLY A 72 3.43 10.04 23.33
N LEU A 73 4.13 9.39 22.38
CA LEU A 73 5.21 8.46 22.68
C LEU A 73 6.38 9.15 23.39
N THR A 74 6.77 10.35 22.95
CA THR A 74 7.81 11.16 23.62
C THR A 74 7.42 11.52 25.06
N ARG A 75 6.13 11.79 25.29
CA ARG A 75 5.57 12.13 26.61
C ARG A 75 5.20 10.91 27.46
N ARG A 76 5.39 9.69 26.94
CA ARG A 76 4.95 8.42 27.56
C ARG A 76 3.46 8.39 27.91
N ASP A 77 2.63 8.99 27.06
CA ASP A 77 1.19 8.89 27.19
C ASP A 77 0.74 7.43 27.05
N PRO A 78 0.03 6.86 28.05
CA PRO A 78 -0.44 5.48 27.99
C PRO A 78 -1.27 5.16 26.75
N GLN A 79 -2.06 6.11 26.24
CA GLN A 79 -2.89 5.89 25.04
C GLN A 79 -2.04 5.78 23.77
N ALA A 80 -1.08 6.67 23.58
CA ALA A 80 -0.15 6.62 22.45
C ALA A 80 0.70 5.34 22.45
N VAL A 81 1.19 4.94 23.63
CA VAL A 81 1.96 3.68 23.79
C VAL A 81 1.10 2.46 23.48
N ALA A 82 -0.13 2.41 24.00
CA ALA A 82 -1.06 1.31 23.72
C ALA A 82 -1.39 1.21 22.23
N PHE A 83 -1.65 2.35 21.56
CA PHE A 83 -1.89 2.38 20.12
C PHE A 83 -0.69 1.85 19.33
N ALA A 84 0.52 2.37 19.58
CA ALA A 84 1.74 1.94 18.88
C ALA A 84 2.03 0.45 19.12
N ARG A 85 1.89 -0.02 20.36
CA ARG A 85 2.03 -1.44 20.71
C ARG A 85 1.02 -2.30 19.95
N ASN A 86 -0.26 -1.90 19.92
CA ASN A 86 -1.30 -2.70 19.26
C ASN A 86 -1.07 -2.77 17.74
N VAL A 87 -0.68 -1.67 17.10
CA VAL A 87 -0.29 -1.66 15.68
C VAL A 87 0.90 -2.57 15.45
N PHE A 88 1.95 -2.49 16.27
CA PHE A 88 3.12 -3.33 16.16
C PHE A 88 2.79 -4.82 16.33
N LEU A 89 1.99 -5.17 17.33
CA LEU A 89 1.54 -6.55 17.55
C LEU A 89 0.67 -7.07 16.40
N GLY A 90 -0.15 -6.23 15.77
CA GLY A 90 -0.92 -6.59 14.59
C GLY A 90 -0.04 -6.80 13.34
N PHE A 91 1.05 -6.04 13.21
CA PHE A 91 2.00 -6.16 12.11
C PHE A 91 2.99 -7.33 12.28
N LEU A 92 3.33 -7.69 13.53
CA LEU A 92 4.38 -8.66 13.85
C LEU A 92 4.23 -10.01 13.12
N PRO A 93 3.05 -10.65 13.04
CA PRO A 93 2.91 -11.94 12.36
C PRO A 93 3.21 -11.82 10.86
N ALA A 94 2.73 -10.76 10.21
CA ALA A 94 2.98 -10.51 8.79
C ALA A 94 4.47 -10.27 8.52
N LEU A 95 5.15 -9.51 9.40
CA LEU A 95 6.59 -9.28 9.32
C LEU A 95 7.40 -10.58 9.42
N VAL A 96 7.11 -11.41 10.43
CA VAL A 96 7.84 -12.67 10.67
C VAL A 96 7.64 -13.65 9.52
N ILE A 97 6.40 -13.82 9.06
CA ILE A 97 6.08 -14.73 7.94
C ILE A 97 6.70 -14.19 6.63
N GLY A 98 6.62 -12.88 6.39
CA GLY A 98 7.16 -12.23 5.21
C GLY A 98 8.69 -12.33 5.14
N ALA A 99 9.39 -12.00 6.22
CA ALA A 99 10.85 -12.07 6.28
C ALA A 99 11.38 -13.51 6.26
N GLY A 100 10.63 -14.47 6.83
CA GLY A 100 11.00 -15.88 6.84
C GLY A 100 10.77 -16.61 5.51
N ARG A 101 9.89 -16.10 4.64
CA ARG A 101 9.71 -16.65 3.29
C ARG A 101 10.77 -16.07 2.37
N LYS A 102 11.73 -16.90 1.96
CA LYS A 102 12.62 -16.59 0.83
C LYS A 102 11.77 -16.23 -0.39
N PRO A 103 12.09 -15.15 -1.14
CA PRO A 103 11.31 -14.78 -2.32
C PRO A 103 11.26 -15.97 -3.27
N ARG A 104 10.06 -16.48 -3.57
CA ARG A 104 9.87 -17.41 -4.67
C ARG A 104 10.15 -16.62 -5.94
N LYS A 105 11.27 -16.93 -6.59
CA LYS A 105 11.49 -16.59 -7.99
C LYS A 105 10.49 -17.45 -8.79
N THR A 106 9.34 -16.88 -9.11
CA THR A 106 8.45 -17.36 -10.18
C THR A 106 8.37 -16.25 -11.19
#